data_AF-A0A960UQM5-F1
#
_entry.id   AF-A0A960UQM5-F1
#
_cell.length_a   1.000
_cell.length_b   1.000
_cell.length_c   1.000
_cell.angle_alpha   90.00
_cell.angle_beta   90.00
_cell.angle_gamma   90.00
#
_symmetry.space_group_name_H-M   'P 1'
#
loop_
_entity.id
_entity.type
_entity.pdbx_description
1 polymer ?
#
loop_
_entity_poly.entity_id
_entity_poly.type
_entity_poly.pdbx_seq_one_letter_code
_entity_poly.pdbx_strand_id
1 'polypeptide(L)' 'ALGMPIGLPASAWMVRIGAPLLMNTDPDLALYGRYCRSARLEAEGFPFQYPLLKDALSQIYKG' A
#
# COMPACT_ATOMS: atom_id res chain seq x y z
N ALA A 1 -1.25 2.30 10.30
CA ALA A 1 -1.02 1.43 11.48
C ALA A 1 -2.35 1.17 12.17
N LEU A 2 -3.09 0.14 11.76
CA LEU A 2 -4.27 -0.26 12.53
C LEU A 2 -3.77 -0.96 13.78
N GLY A 3 -4.04 -0.39 14.96
CA GLY A 3 -3.70 -0.96 16.25
C GLY A 3 -2.26 -0.74 16.75
N MET A 4 -1.35 -0.13 15.98
CA MET A 4 0.01 0.22 16.47
C MET A 4 0.12 1.73 16.78
N PRO A 5 0.34 2.12 18.05
CA PRO A 5 0.43 3.53 18.45
C PRO A 5 1.74 4.21 18.05
N ILE A 6 2.80 3.43 17.80
CA ILE A 6 4.12 3.90 17.40
C ILE A 6 4.55 3.16 16.14
N GLY A 7 4.82 3.91 15.07
CA GLY A 7 5.41 3.38 13.84
C GLY A 7 6.86 3.84 13.71
N LEU A 8 7.79 2.90 13.64
CA LEU A 8 9.18 3.23 13.31
C LEU A 8 9.27 3.61 11.83
N PRO A 9 9.80 4.81 11.48
CA PRO A 9 9.89 5.22 10.09
C PRO A 9 10.93 4.37 9.34
N ALA A 10 10.52 3.77 8.23
CA ALA A 10 11.45 3.18 7.27
C ALA A 10 12.08 4.30 6.44
N SER A 11 13.27 4.78 6.85
CA SER A 11 14.01 5.80 6.11
C SER A 11 14.45 5.28 4.74
N ALA A 12 14.57 6.20 3.77
CA ALA A 12 14.79 5.85 2.37
C ALA A 12 16.05 5.00 2.13
N TRP A 13 17.14 5.25 2.86
CA TRP A 13 18.36 4.45 2.71
C TRP A 13 18.15 2.98 3.08
N MET A 14 17.33 2.70 4.11
CA MET A 14 17.01 1.34 4.53
C MET A 14 16.25 0.60 3.42
N VAL A 15 15.31 1.28 2.75
CA VAL A 15 14.56 0.71 1.63
C VAL A 15 15.46 0.46 0.42
N ARG A 16 16.35 1.41 0.08
CA ARG A 16 17.29 1.28 -1.05
C ARG A 16 18.26 0.10 -0.91
N ILE A 17 18.53 -0.33 0.32
CA ILE A 17 19.39 -1.49 0.60
C ILE A 17 18.57 -2.76 0.80
N GLY A 18 17.51 -2.69 1.61
CA GLY A 18 16.69 -3.84 1.97
C GLY A 18 15.91 -4.42 0.79
N ALA A 19 15.38 -3.57 -0.10
CA ALA A 19 14.60 -4.04 -1.24
C ALA A 19 15.43 -4.92 -2.20
N PRO A 20 16.62 -4.53 -2.69
CA PRO A 20 17.41 -5.39 -3.56
C PRO A 20 18.11 -6.53 -2.82
N LEU A 21 18.65 -6.29 -1.61
CA LEU A 21 19.49 -7.30 -0.94
C LEU A 21 18.71 -8.36 -0.16
N LEU A 22 17.52 -8.03 0.36
CA LEU A 22 16.71 -8.95 1.18
C LEU A 22 15.42 -9.39 0.50
N MET A 23 14.76 -8.47 -0.22
CA MET A 23 13.43 -8.70 -0.80
C MET A 23 13.47 -8.97 -2.31
N ASN A 24 14.65 -8.91 -2.93
CA ASN A 24 14.86 -9.05 -4.38
C ASN A 24 13.84 -8.22 -5.21
N THR A 25 13.58 -6.99 -4.77
CA THR A 25 12.55 -6.08 -5.29
C THR A 25 13.15 -4.69 -5.55
N ASP A 26 12.55 -3.94 -6.47
CA ASP A 26 12.94 -2.57 -6.76
C ASP A 26 12.58 -1.62 -5.59
N PRO A 27 13.54 -0.88 -5.01
CA PRO A 27 13.27 0.07 -3.92
C PRO A 27 12.33 1.21 -4.34
N ASP A 28 12.31 1.58 -5.62
CA ASP A 28 11.47 2.68 -6.11
C ASP A 28 9.98 2.33 -6.03
N LEU A 29 9.62 1.04 -5.95
CA LEU A 29 8.23 0.63 -5.73
C LEU A 29 7.66 1.14 -4.40
N ALA A 30 8.49 1.23 -3.36
CA ALA A 30 8.10 1.71 -2.05
C ALA A 30 8.41 3.20 -1.84
N LEU A 31 9.47 3.71 -2.49
CA LEU A 31 9.90 5.11 -2.35
C LEU A 31 9.16 6.06 -3.28
N TYR A 32 8.64 5.56 -4.40
CA TYR A 32 7.94 6.36 -5.39
C TYR A 32 6.45 5.98 -5.45
N GLY A 33 5.60 6.97 -5.18
CA GLY A 33 4.16 6.84 -5.30
C GLY A 33 3.67 7.18 -6.70
N ARG A 34 2.70 6.43 -7.20
CA ARG A 34 1.89 6.81 -8.38
C ARG A 34 0.45 7.02 -7.95
N TYR A 35 -0.13 8.17 -8.29
CA TYR A 35 -1.54 8.41 -8.06
C TYR A 35 -2.34 7.85 -9.24
N CYS A 36 -3.05 6.74 -9.00
CA CYS A 36 -3.85 6.06 -10.01
C CYS A 36 -5.34 6.16 -9.66
N ARG A 37 -6.17 6.43 -10.66
CA ARG A 37 -7.63 6.30 -10.58
C ARG A 37 -8.09 5.18 -11.50
N SER A 38 -9.01 4.35 -11.03
CA SER A 38 -9.62 3.25 -11.80
C SER A 38 -10.67 3.75 -12.81
N ALA A 39 -10.29 4.66 -13.72
CA ALA A 39 -11.23 5.35 -14.61
C ALA A 39 -12.12 4.41 -15.45
N ARG A 40 -11.56 3.31 -15.96
CA ARG A 40 -12.31 2.32 -16.73
C ARG A 40 -13.33 1.56 -15.87
N LEU A 41 -12.93 1.14 -14.67
CA LEU A 41 -13.80 0.42 -13.75
C LEU A 41 -14.94 1.32 -13.24
N GLU A 42 -14.64 2.60 -13.01
CA GLU A 42 -15.64 3.61 -12.68
C GLU A 42 -16.64 3.81 -13.84
N ALA A 43 -16.15 3.92 -15.08
CA ALA A 43 -16.99 4.06 -16.26
C ALA A 43 -17.87 2.82 -16.55
N GLU A 44 -17.36 1.62 -16.28
CA GLU A 44 -18.10 0.36 -16.43
C GLU A 44 -19.01 0.06 -15.21
N GLY A 45 -19.06 0.94 -14.20
CA GLY A 45 -19.91 0.79 -13.03
C GLY A 45 -19.51 -0.36 -12.10
N PHE A 46 -18.22 -0.70 -12.06
CA PHE A 46 -17.71 -1.82 -11.26
C PHE A 46 -17.96 -1.58 -9.75
N PRO A 47 -18.71 -2.45 -9.06
CA PRO A 47 -19.03 -2.27 -7.65
C PRO A 47 -17.88 -2.76 -6.76
N PHE A 48 -17.02 -1.84 -6.30
CA PHE A 48 -15.99 -2.16 -5.31
C PHE A 48 -16.64 -2.56 -3.98
N GLN A 49 -16.33 -3.77 -3.50
CA GLN A 49 -16.79 -4.24 -2.18
C GLN A 49 -16.23 -3.37 -1.04
N TYR A 50 -15.03 -2.82 -1.22
CA TYR A 50 -14.38 -1.91 -0.27
C TYR A 50 -13.83 -0.68 -1.02
N PRO A 51 -14.64 0.36 -1.25
CA PRO A 51 -14.20 1.55 -1.99
C PRO A 51 -13.21 2.41 -1.18
N LEU A 52 -13.21 2.27 0.14
CA LEU A 52 -12.33 3.00 1.05
C LEU A 52 -11.26 2.06 1.64
N LEU A 53 -10.01 2.54 1.67
CA LEU A 53 -8.88 1.79 2.22
C LEU A 53 -9.12 1.38 3.68
N LYS A 54 -9.77 2.23 4.48
CA LYS A 54 -10.07 1.94 5.89
C LYS A 54 -10.93 0.69 6.05
N ASP A 55 -11.95 0.55 5.20
CA ASP A 55 -12.88 -0.58 5.27
C ASP A 55 -12.18 -1.87 4.83
N ALA A 56 -11.40 -1.80 3.75
CA ALA A 56 -10.58 -2.92 3.27
C ALA A 56 -9.59 -3.42 4.34
N LEU A 57 -8.85 -2.50 4.97
CA LEU A 57 -7.90 -2.86 6.02
C LEU A 57 -8.59 -3.38 7.28
N SER A 58 -9.75 -2.84 7.64
CA SER A 58 -10.53 -3.32 8.78
C SER A 58 -11.03 -4.75 8.57
N GLN A 59 -11.40 -5.11 7.33
CA GLN A 59 -11.78 -6.48 6.99
C GLN A 59 -10.61 -7.45 7.13
N ILE A 60 -9.43 -7.10 6.58
CA ILE A 60 -8.24 -7.96 6.64
C ILE A 60 -7.77 -8.15 8.09
N TYR A 61 -7.87 -7.11 8.93
CA TYR A 61 -7.43 -7.19 10.33
C TYR A 61 -8.40 -7.97 11.23
N LYS A 62 -9.70 -8.00 10.90
CA LYS A 62 -10.72 -8.71 11.68
C LYS A 62 -10.90 -10.18 11.26
N GLY A 63 -10.50 -10.53 10.04
CA GLY A 63 -10.50 -11.90 9.52
C GLY A 63 -9.33 -12.72 10.04
#